data_AF-A0A7K7QSW3-F1
#
_entry.id   AF-A0A7K7QSW3-F1
#
_cell.length_a   1.000
_cell.length_b   1.000
_cell.length_c   1.000
_cell.angle_alpha   90.00
_cell.angle_beta   90.00
_cell.angle_gamma   90.00
#
_symmetry.space_group_name_H-M   'P 1'
#
loop_
_entity.id
_entity.type
_entity.pdbx_description
1 polymer ?
#
loop_
_entity_poly.entity_id
_entity_poly.type
_entity_poly.pdbx_seq_one_letter_code
_entity_poly.pdbx_strand_id
1 'polypeptide(L)'
;VRRLLELHVVKMVALYTVWVALEEVPLGLQGWGAQPGPPEVLTRPLPQVSLMNFLLVLLWALAMPYCRFRHMASCLSTIWTCIIIVCKMLYQLEVVEPHEYYSNCTQPLPNGTNLTPEELANSTLYRGPVDPANWFGIRKGFPNWPYVRNHVQVLLLLVFESVVYRRQQYHRKQHQLVAPVTETIFEDISRQHLDLGLVSCAKYFINYFYYKF
;
A
#
# COMPACT_ATOMS: atom_id res chain seq x y z
N VAL A 1 14.78 -6.95 -20.28
CA VAL A 1 13.59 -7.16 -19.40
C VAL A 1 13.97 -7.69 -18.01
N ARG A 2 14.65 -8.83 -17.84
CA ARG A 2 14.98 -9.40 -16.51
C ARG A 2 15.75 -8.45 -15.57
N ARG A 3 16.69 -7.66 -16.12
CA ARG A 3 17.50 -6.69 -15.36
C ARG A 3 16.71 -5.42 -14.97
N LEU A 4 15.85 -4.95 -15.86
CA LEU A 4 14.90 -3.86 -15.57
C LEU A 4 13.99 -4.24 -14.39
N LEU A 5 13.46 -5.46 -14.41
CA LEU A 5 12.64 -5.99 -13.32
C LEU A 5 13.41 -6.05 -11.99
N GLU A 6 14.69 -6.46 -11.98
CA GLU A 6 15.53 -6.45 -10.76
C GLU A 6 15.55 -5.09 -10.08
N LEU A 7 15.75 -4.04 -10.88
CA LEU A 7 15.97 -2.68 -10.39
C LEU A 7 14.66 -2.00 -9.99
N HIS A 8 13.59 -2.25 -10.73
CA HIS A 8 12.33 -1.52 -10.57
C HIS A 8 11.26 -2.27 -9.78
N VAL A 9 11.38 -3.59 -9.57
CA VAL A 9 10.36 -4.36 -8.84
C VAL A 9 10.16 -3.83 -7.42
N VAL A 10 11.23 -3.50 -6.70
CA VAL A 10 11.16 -2.94 -5.33
C VAL A 10 10.39 -1.63 -5.30
N LYS A 11 10.62 -0.74 -6.28
CA LYS A 11 9.91 0.53 -6.39
C LYS A 11 8.43 0.31 -6.69
N MET A 12 8.11 -0.63 -7.57
CA MET A 12 6.71 -0.97 -7.90
C MET A 12 5.98 -1.57 -6.71
N VAL A 13 6.62 -2.47 -5.95
CA VAL A 13 6.03 -3.04 -4.72
C VAL A 13 5.79 -1.93 -3.70
N ALA A 14 6.78 -1.06 -3.45
CA ALA A 14 6.65 0.06 -2.51
C ALA A 14 5.53 1.04 -2.89
N LEU A 15 5.43 1.41 -4.17
CA LEU A 15 4.38 2.31 -4.63
C LEU A 15 3.00 1.67 -4.48
N TYR A 16 2.87 0.39 -4.83
CA TYR A 16 1.60 -0.31 -4.75
C TYR A 16 1.16 -0.57 -3.32
N THR A 17 2.07 -0.91 -2.40
CA THR A 17 1.75 -1.10 -0.98
C THR A 17 1.26 0.21 -0.34
N VAL A 18 1.92 1.33 -0.65
CA VAL A 18 1.50 2.66 -0.18
C VAL A 18 0.16 3.06 -0.78
N TRP A 19 -0.04 2.83 -2.09
CA TRP A 19 -1.32 3.07 -2.75
C TRP A 19 -2.46 2.31 -2.07
N VAL A 20 -2.30 1.00 -1.86
CA VAL A 20 -3.30 0.17 -1.17
C VAL A 20 -3.56 0.64 0.26
N ALA A 21 -2.52 1.03 0.99
CA ALA A 21 -2.65 1.54 2.36
C ALA A 21 -3.43 2.86 2.43
N LEU A 22 -3.33 3.70 1.41
CA LEU A 22 -4.05 4.97 1.30
C LEU A 22 -5.48 4.81 0.78
N GLU A 23 -5.71 3.87 -0.13
CA GLU A 23 -7.03 3.62 -0.74
C GLU A 23 -7.99 2.84 0.17
N GLU A 24 -7.49 2.18 1.22
CA GLU A 24 -8.30 1.51 2.23
C GLU A 24 -9.22 2.45 3.05
N VAL A 25 -9.29 3.74 2.74
CA VAL A 25 -10.08 4.71 3.49
C VAL A 25 -10.97 5.62 2.65
N PRO A 26 -12.20 5.84 3.11
CA PRO A 26 -13.32 4.92 3.01
C PRO A 26 -14.09 5.19 1.71
N LEU A 27 -14.48 4.14 0.99
CA LEU A 27 -15.70 4.18 0.18
C LEU A 27 -16.90 4.31 1.11
N GLY A 28 -17.08 5.50 1.70
CA GLY A 28 -18.34 5.92 2.34
C GLY A 28 -19.44 6.24 1.32
N LEU A 29 -19.27 5.84 0.06
CA LEU A 29 -20.16 6.20 -1.04
C LEU A 29 -20.29 5.08 -2.08
N GLN A 30 -20.45 3.84 -1.62
CA GLN A 30 -20.94 2.77 -2.50
C GLN A 30 -22.03 1.93 -1.83
N GLY A 31 -22.96 2.61 -1.16
CA GLY A 31 -24.32 2.11 -0.96
C GLY A 31 -25.20 2.59 -2.10
N TRP A 32 -25.60 1.67 -2.98
CA TRP A 32 -26.69 1.92 -3.92
C TRP A 32 -27.99 2.11 -3.14
N GLY A 33 -28.64 3.27 -3.29
CA GLY A 33 -30.00 3.53 -2.84
C GLY A 33 -30.13 4.57 -1.73
N ALA A 34 -30.03 5.86 -2.07
CA ALA A 34 -30.55 6.95 -1.24
C ALA A 34 -31.21 8.02 -2.12
N GLN A 35 -32.41 8.44 -1.70
CA GLN A 35 -33.20 9.55 -2.25
C GLN A 35 -32.41 10.88 -2.29
N PRO A 36 -32.80 11.85 -3.14
CA PRO A 36 -32.04 13.06 -3.34
C PRO A 36 -32.23 14.04 -2.17
N GLY A 37 -31.18 14.21 -1.36
CA GLY A 37 -30.98 15.35 -0.47
C GLY A 37 -30.07 16.41 -1.12
N PRO A 38 -30.03 17.65 -0.58
CA PRO A 38 -29.33 18.81 -1.17
C PRO A 38 -27.81 18.61 -1.22
N PRO A 39 -27.06 19.41 -2.02
CA PRO A 39 -25.68 19.10 -2.37
C PRO A 39 -24.77 19.24 -1.15
N GLU A 40 -24.45 18.11 -0.51
CA GLU A 40 -23.39 18.04 0.50
C GLU A 40 -22.05 18.32 -0.18
N VAL A 41 -21.38 19.37 0.33
CA VAL A 41 -20.01 19.73 0.03
C VAL A 41 -19.14 18.47 0.13
N LEU A 42 -18.46 18.14 -0.98
CA LEU A 42 -17.50 17.03 -1.07
C LEU A 42 -16.28 17.30 -0.19
N THR A 43 -16.44 17.23 1.12
CA THR A 43 -15.32 17.02 2.04
C THR A 43 -14.90 15.58 1.87
N ARG A 44 -13.83 15.35 1.09
CA ARG A 44 -13.16 14.04 1.09
C ARG A 44 -12.83 13.72 2.56
N PRO A 45 -13.41 12.66 3.16
CA PRO A 45 -13.05 12.28 4.50
C PRO A 45 -11.54 12.05 4.53
N LEU A 46 -10.87 12.61 5.54
CA LEU A 46 -9.45 12.36 5.78
C LEU A 46 -9.23 10.84 5.74
N PRO A 47 -8.19 10.34 5.04
CA PRO A 47 -7.90 8.93 5.05
C PRO A 47 -7.55 8.49 6.48
N GLN A 48 -8.50 7.89 7.20
CA GLN A 48 -8.26 7.12 8.42
C GLN A 48 -7.36 5.92 8.10
N VAL A 49 -6.06 6.17 8.06
CA VAL A 49 -5.08 5.10 7.86
C VAL A 49 -5.25 4.10 8.99
N SER A 50 -5.49 2.83 8.64
CA SER A 50 -5.60 1.79 9.66
C SER A 50 -4.24 1.53 10.31
N LEU A 51 -4.27 1.17 11.60
CA LEU A 51 -3.04 0.83 12.32
C LEU A 51 -2.26 -0.29 11.62
N MET A 52 -2.97 -1.28 11.07
CA MET A 52 -2.38 -2.43 10.38
C MET A 52 -1.69 -2.03 9.08
N ASN A 53 -2.28 -1.10 8.31
CA ASN A 53 -1.69 -0.61 7.06
C ASN A 53 -0.53 0.37 7.31
N PHE A 54 -0.57 1.14 8.42
CA PHE A 54 0.53 2.03 8.80
C PHE A 54 1.87 1.29 8.94
N LEU A 55 1.86 0.08 9.52
CA LEU A 55 3.07 -0.74 9.66
C LEU A 55 3.67 -1.14 8.30
N LEU A 56 2.83 -1.42 7.29
CA LEU A 56 3.32 -1.66 5.92
C LEU A 56 3.97 -0.41 5.33
N VAL A 57 3.33 0.75 5.48
CA VAL A 57 3.87 2.02 4.99
C VAL A 57 5.20 2.35 5.66
N LEU A 58 5.30 2.15 6.98
CA LEU A 58 6.53 2.38 7.74
C LEU A 58 7.68 1.47 7.27
N LEU A 59 7.41 0.17 7.09
CA LEU A 59 8.41 -0.79 6.59
C LEU A 59 8.95 -0.37 5.22
N TRP A 60 8.08 0.03 4.29
CA TRP A 60 8.48 0.44 2.94
C TRP A 60 9.12 1.83 2.90
N ALA A 61 8.68 2.76 3.75
CA ALA A 61 9.30 4.07 3.90
C ALA A 61 10.75 3.97 4.40
N LEU A 62 11.05 3.01 5.28
CA LEU A 62 12.42 2.72 5.73
C LEU A 62 13.22 1.90 4.71
N ALA A 63 12.58 1.00 3.96
CA ALA A 63 13.26 0.16 2.96
C ALA A 63 13.79 0.96 1.76
N MET A 64 13.11 2.04 1.36
CA MET A 64 13.49 2.88 0.23
C MET A 64 14.85 3.60 0.40
N PRO A 65 15.12 4.30 1.52
CA PRO A 65 16.43 4.91 1.76
C PRO A 65 17.50 3.89 2.18
N TYR A 66 17.14 2.85 2.93
CA TYR A 66 18.13 1.91 3.48
C TYR A 66 18.21 0.60 2.70
N CYS A 67 19.17 0.53 1.77
CA CYS A 67 19.32 -0.59 0.85
C CYS A 67 19.51 -1.96 1.53
N ARG A 68 20.19 -2.02 2.68
CA ARG A 68 20.39 -3.27 3.43
C ARG A 68 19.11 -3.84 4.03
N PHE A 69 18.16 -2.97 4.37
CA PHE A 69 16.90 -3.38 4.99
C PHE A 69 15.87 -3.84 3.96
N ARG A 70 16.08 -3.62 2.66
CA ARG A 70 15.14 -4.01 1.59
C ARG A 70 14.70 -5.48 1.70
N HIS A 71 15.65 -6.40 1.85
CA HIS A 71 15.33 -7.82 1.94
C HIS A 71 14.56 -8.16 3.24
N MET A 72 14.97 -7.57 4.37
CA MET A 72 14.27 -7.77 5.65
C MET A 72 12.84 -7.21 5.59
N ALA A 73 12.66 -6.03 5.01
CA ALA A 73 11.37 -5.37 4.85
C ALA A 73 10.42 -6.18 3.94
N SER A 74 10.92 -6.78 2.86
CA SER A 74 10.11 -7.68 2.02
C SER A 74 9.63 -8.92 2.80
N CYS A 75 10.52 -9.57 3.55
CA CYS A 75 10.14 -10.71 4.41
C CYS A 75 9.13 -10.32 5.50
N LEU A 76 9.37 -9.22 6.21
CA LEU A 76 8.49 -8.72 7.27
C LEU A 76 7.13 -8.30 6.72
N SER A 77 7.09 -7.60 5.59
CA SER A 77 5.84 -7.19 4.95
C SER A 77 5.04 -8.38 4.42
N THR A 78 5.70 -9.46 3.97
CA THR A 78 5.03 -10.71 3.58
C THR A 78 4.32 -11.35 4.78
N ILE A 79 5.03 -11.53 5.90
CA ILE A 79 4.46 -12.10 7.13
C ILE A 79 3.30 -11.22 7.62
N TRP A 80 3.51 -9.90 7.67
CA TRP A 80 2.51 -8.96 8.13
C TRP A 80 1.25 -8.94 7.24
N THR A 81 1.43 -8.97 5.92
CA THR A 81 0.30 -9.04 4.98
C THR A 81 -0.50 -10.33 5.16
N CYS A 82 0.18 -11.46 5.39
CA CYS A 82 -0.51 -12.72 5.73
C CYS A 82 -1.34 -12.60 7.02
N ILE A 83 -0.79 -11.97 8.07
CA ILE A 83 -1.53 -11.72 9.31
C ILE A 83 -2.78 -10.87 9.03
N ILE A 84 -2.65 -9.77 8.27
CA ILE A 84 -3.80 -8.93 7.91
C ILE A 84 -4.88 -9.73 7.18
N ILE A 85 -4.49 -10.54 6.18
CA ILE A 85 -5.44 -11.36 5.42
C ILE A 85 -6.18 -12.34 6.33
N VAL A 86 -5.46 -13.05 7.22
CA VAL A 86 -6.06 -13.99 8.17
C VAL A 86 -7.00 -13.26 9.12
N CYS A 87 -6.58 -12.15 9.71
CA CYS A 87 -7.42 -11.35 10.60
C CYS A 87 -8.69 -10.84 9.90
N LYS A 88 -8.57 -10.33 8.66
CA LYS A 88 -9.71 -9.85 7.88
C LYS A 88 -10.67 -10.98 7.52
N MET A 89 -10.18 -12.17 7.20
CA MET A 89 -11.02 -13.32 6.87
C MET A 89 -11.70 -13.95 8.07
N LEU A 90 -11.01 -14.05 9.21
CA LEU A 90 -11.61 -14.51 10.45
C LEU A 90 -12.72 -13.58 10.93
N TYR A 91 -12.54 -12.26 10.80
CA TYR A 91 -13.55 -11.29 11.22
C TYR A 91 -14.82 -11.29 10.33
N GLN A 92 -14.74 -11.80 9.09
CA GLN A 92 -15.95 -11.97 8.24
C GLN A 92 -16.81 -13.16 8.67
N LEU A 93 -16.34 -14.03 9.58
CA LEU A 93 -17.15 -15.17 10.05
C LEU A 93 -18.41 -14.67 10.78
N GLU A 94 -19.52 -15.39 10.60
CA GLU A 94 -20.81 -15.02 11.19
C GLU A 94 -20.78 -14.98 12.72
N VAL A 95 -19.88 -15.76 13.35
CA VAL A 95 -19.67 -15.85 14.80
C VAL A 95 -19.28 -14.51 15.44
N VAL A 96 -18.70 -13.58 14.69
CA VAL A 96 -18.28 -12.28 15.23
C VAL A 96 -19.39 -11.25 15.00
N GLU A 97 -20.26 -11.02 15.98
CA GLU A 97 -21.31 -10.02 15.90
C GLU A 97 -20.80 -8.63 16.34
N PRO A 98 -20.79 -7.61 15.45
CA PRO A 98 -20.33 -6.27 15.81
C PRO A 98 -21.21 -5.59 16.87
N HIS A 99 -22.46 -6.03 17.02
CA HIS A 99 -23.43 -5.44 17.93
C HIS A 99 -23.06 -5.51 19.40
N GLU A 100 -22.27 -6.50 19.82
CA GLU A 100 -21.78 -6.60 21.20
C GLU A 100 -20.59 -5.66 21.49
N TYR A 101 -19.90 -5.18 20.46
CA TYR A 101 -18.65 -4.41 20.59
C TYR A 101 -18.80 -2.92 20.28
N TYR A 102 -19.93 -2.50 19.71
CA TYR A 102 -20.20 -1.09 19.46
C TYR A 102 -20.26 -0.30 20.77
N SER A 103 -19.43 0.74 20.86
CA SER A 103 -19.47 1.68 21.96
C SER A 103 -20.19 2.95 21.50
N ASN A 104 -21.29 3.30 22.17
CA ASN A 104 -21.95 4.57 21.96
C ASN A 104 -21.24 5.65 22.77
N CYS A 105 -20.69 6.66 22.07
CA CYS A 105 -20.16 7.84 22.70
C CYS A 105 -21.30 8.80 23.06
N THR A 106 -21.44 9.12 24.34
CA THR A 106 -22.40 10.12 24.82
C THR A 106 -21.97 11.51 24.36
N GLN A 107 -22.90 12.30 23.81
CA GLN A 107 -22.61 13.66 23.38
C GLN A 107 -22.23 14.53 24.58
N PRO A 108 -21.09 15.27 24.52
CA PRO A 108 -20.68 16.18 25.59
C PRO A 108 -21.65 17.37 25.71
N LEU A 109 -21.71 17.97 26.90
CA LEU A 109 -22.44 19.21 27.10
C LEU A 109 -21.85 20.33 26.23
N PRO A 110 -22.69 21.25 25.70
CA PRO A 110 -22.22 22.33 24.82
C PRO A 110 -21.23 23.29 25.48
N ASN A 111 -21.17 23.34 26.82
CA ASN A 111 -20.19 24.14 27.56
C ASN A 111 -18.82 23.47 27.72
N GLY A 112 -18.67 22.20 27.32
CA GLY A 112 -17.43 21.43 27.50
C GLY A 112 -16.49 21.43 26.29
N THR A 113 -16.97 21.85 25.11
CA THR A 113 -16.21 21.79 23.84
C THR A 113 -16.39 23.06 23.03
N ASN A 114 -15.34 23.54 22.36
CA ASN A 114 -15.37 24.69 21.45
C ASN A 114 -16.02 24.39 20.08
N LEU A 115 -16.70 23.26 19.95
CA LEU A 115 -17.31 22.80 18.69
C LEU A 115 -18.79 23.17 18.66
N THR A 116 -19.28 23.57 17.49
CA THR A 116 -20.71 23.79 17.30
C THR A 116 -21.47 22.46 17.36
N PRO A 117 -22.74 22.43 17.81
CA PRO A 117 -23.52 21.20 17.89
C PRO A 117 -23.70 20.50 16.52
N GLU A 118 -23.69 21.27 15.43
CA GLU A 118 -23.75 20.75 14.06
C GLU A 118 -22.44 20.07 13.62
N GLU A 119 -21.28 20.63 13.98
CA GLU A 119 -19.96 19.99 13.76
C GLU A 119 -19.79 18.74 14.61
N LEU A 120 -20.32 18.77 15.84
CA LEU A 120 -20.30 17.63 16.75
C LEU A 120 -21.12 16.47 16.19
N ALA A 121 -22.33 16.72 15.70
CA ALA A 121 -23.18 15.70 15.08
C ALA A 121 -22.60 15.14 13.77
N ASN A 122 -21.85 15.96 13.02
CA ASN A 122 -21.15 15.53 11.80
C ASN A 122 -19.82 14.79 12.07
N SER A 123 -19.34 14.81 13.31
CA SER A 123 -18.09 14.14 13.68
C SER A 123 -18.26 12.63 13.68
N THR A 124 -17.21 11.92 13.25
CA THR A 124 -17.17 10.44 13.18
C THR A 124 -17.46 9.75 14.51
N LEU A 125 -17.24 10.44 15.64
CA LEU A 125 -17.44 9.91 16.98
C LEU A 125 -18.90 9.97 17.47
N TYR A 126 -19.69 10.93 16.99
CA TYR A 126 -21.05 11.18 17.50
C TYR A 126 -22.15 10.98 16.45
N ARG A 127 -21.79 10.64 15.20
CA ARG A 127 -22.74 10.30 14.13
C ARG A 127 -23.41 8.94 14.35
N GLY A 128 -22.79 8.02 15.08
CA GLY A 128 -23.32 6.68 15.34
C GLY A 128 -22.40 5.82 16.22
N PRO A 129 -22.81 4.57 16.50
CA PRO A 129 -22.00 3.62 17.27
C PRO A 129 -20.63 3.41 16.64
N VAL A 130 -19.57 3.57 17.44
CA VAL A 130 -18.19 3.42 16.97
C VAL A 130 -17.72 2.00 17.25
N ASP A 131 -17.21 1.35 16.20
CA ASP A 131 -16.51 0.08 16.32
C ASP A 131 -15.01 0.33 16.58
N PRO A 132 -14.47 -0.10 17.72
CA PRO A 132 -13.02 -0.01 17.98
C PRO A 132 -12.17 -0.74 16.93
N ALA A 133 -12.68 -1.83 16.33
CA ALA A 133 -11.98 -2.60 15.31
C ALA A 133 -11.77 -1.81 14.00
N ASN A 134 -12.61 -0.82 13.74
CA ASN A 134 -12.48 0.05 12.58
C ASN A 134 -11.16 0.84 12.58
N TRP A 135 -10.67 1.27 13.75
CA TRP A 135 -9.35 1.93 13.87
C TRP A 135 -8.22 0.95 13.51
N PHE A 136 -8.33 -0.30 13.95
CA PHE A 136 -7.38 -1.34 13.55
C PHE A 136 -7.45 -1.67 12.05
N GLY A 137 -8.47 -1.21 11.32
CA GLY A 137 -8.64 -1.44 9.87
C GLY A 137 -9.44 -2.68 9.54
N ILE A 138 -10.15 -3.23 10.53
CA ILE A 138 -11.00 -4.40 10.38
C ILE A 138 -12.44 -3.91 10.28
N ARG A 139 -13.14 -4.29 9.22
CA ARG A 139 -14.55 -3.94 9.00
C ARG A 139 -15.32 -5.19 8.61
N LYS A 140 -16.52 -5.39 9.18
CA LYS A 140 -17.45 -6.40 8.69
C LYS A 140 -18.13 -5.83 7.45
N GLY A 141 -17.96 -6.47 6.30
CA GLY A 141 -18.44 -5.93 5.03
C GLY A 141 -18.71 -7.02 4.02
N PHE A 142 -19.95 -7.09 3.54
CA PHE A 142 -20.29 -7.85 2.35
C PHE A 142 -20.07 -6.94 1.13
N PRO A 143 -19.39 -7.35 0.04
CA PRO A 143 -18.82 -8.67 -0.26
C PRO A 143 -17.34 -8.87 0.15
N ASN A 144 -16.97 -10.12 0.51
CA ASN A 144 -15.66 -10.48 1.07
C ASN A 144 -14.47 -10.35 0.09
N TRP A 145 -14.68 -10.64 -1.20
CA TRP A 145 -13.58 -10.70 -2.18
C TRP A 145 -12.95 -9.34 -2.49
N PRO A 146 -13.71 -8.28 -2.84
CA PRO A 146 -13.14 -6.95 -3.06
C PRO A 146 -12.35 -6.41 -1.87
N TYR A 147 -12.77 -6.74 -0.64
CA TYR A 147 -12.13 -6.29 0.60
C TYR A 147 -10.74 -6.91 0.83
N VAL A 148 -10.53 -8.16 0.42
CA VAL A 148 -9.24 -8.86 0.58
C VAL A 148 -8.38 -8.82 -0.68
N ARG A 149 -8.98 -8.55 -1.85
CA ARG A 149 -8.29 -8.52 -3.15
C ARG A 149 -7.05 -7.64 -3.15
N ASN A 150 -7.12 -6.45 -2.54
CA ASN A 150 -5.99 -5.50 -2.53
C ASN A 150 -4.79 -6.06 -1.75
N HIS A 151 -5.03 -6.63 -0.56
CA HIS A 151 -3.99 -7.26 0.26
C HIS A 151 -3.42 -8.52 -0.40
N VAL A 152 -4.25 -9.29 -1.11
CA VAL A 152 -3.78 -10.44 -1.90
C VAL A 152 -2.91 -10.00 -3.08
N GLN A 153 -3.25 -8.90 -3.75
CA GLN A 153 -2.41 -8.34 -4.82
C GLN A 153 -1.06 -7.85 -4.28
N VAL A 154 -1.04 -7.23 -3.09
CA VAL A 154 0.20 -6.88 -2.39
C VAL A 154 1.04 -8.13 -2.10
N LEU A 155 0.42 -9.17 -1.53
CA LEU A 155 1.10 -10.44 -1.25
C LEU A 155 1.67 -11.07 -2.53
N LEU A 156 0.90 -11.08 -3.61
CA LEU A 156 1.34 -11.60 -4.90
C LEU A 156 2.55 -10.84 -5.44
N LEU A 157 2.55 -9.51 -5.32
CA LEU A 157 3.67 -8.66 -5.74
C LEU A 157 4.93 -8.90 -4.90
N LEU A 158 4.80 -9.07 -3.59
CA LEU A 158 5.90 -9.46 -2.69
C LEU A 158 6.49 -10.81 -3.07
N VAL A 159 5.64 -11.81 -3.33
CA VAL A 159 6.08 -13.13 -3.79
C VAL A 159 6.76 -13.01 -5.15
N PHE A 160 6.20 -12.22 -6.08
CA PHE A 160 6.79 -11.99 -7.40
C PHE A 160 8.19 -11.37 -7.32
N GLU A 161 8.39 -10.38 -6.46
CA GLU A 161 9.71 -9.80 -6.16
C GLU A 161 10.71 -10.89 -5.75
N SER A 162 10.33 -11.73 -4.77
CA SER A 162 11.19 -12.82 -4.29
C SER A 162 11.53 -13.84 -5.38
N VAL A 163 10.58 -14.13 -6.28
CA VAL A 163 10.77 -15.04 -7.42
C VAL A 163 11.74 -14.43 -8.43
N VAL A 164 11.58 -13.15 -8.76
CA VAL A 164 12.49 -12.42 -9.66
C VAL A 164 13.92 -12.48 -9.13
N TYR A 165 14.11 -12.18 -7.85
CA TYR A 165 15.41 -12.20 -7.19
C TYR A 165 16.05 -13.60 -7.19
N ARG A 166 15.30 -14.63 -6.79
CA ARG A 166 15.79 -16.03 -6.81
C ARG A 166 16.15 -16.48 -8.23
N ARG A 167 15.32 -16.13 -9.22
CA ARG A 167 15.57 -16.51 -10.63
C ARG A 167 16.82 -15.83 -11.19
N GLN A 168 17.09 -14.59 -10.80
CA GLN A 168 18.33 -13.89 -11.16
C GLN A 168 19.55 -14.52 -10.51
N GLN A 169 19.49 -14.85 -9.22
CA GLN A 169 20.57 -15.55 -8.53
C GLN A 169 20.88 -16.92 -9.16
N TYR A 170 19.83 -17.70 -9.47
CA TYR A 170 19.97 -18.99 -10.14
C TYR A 170 20.66 -18.84 -11.50
N HIS A 171 20.20 -17.89 -12.32
CA HIS A 171 20.81 -17.62 -13.62
C HIS A 171 22.29 -17.20 -13.52
N ARG A 172 22.64 -16.37 -12.53
CA ARG A 172 24.04 -15.96 -12.29
C ARG A 172 24.92 -17.16 -11.93
N LYS A 173 24.45 -18.06 -11.08
CA LYS A 173 25.17 -19.28 -10.72
C LYS A 173 25.36 -20.22 -11.92
N GLN A 174 24.31 -20.41 -12.72
CA GLN A 174 24.34 -21.30 -13.88
C GLN A 174 25.33 -20.82 -14.95
N HIS A 175 25.41 -19.51 -15.18
CA HIS A 175 26.28 -18.91 -16.19
C HIS A 175 27.60 -18.35 -15.64
N GLN A 176 27.92 -18.59 -14.36
CA GLN A 176 29.10 -18.06 -13.66
C GLN A 176 29.27 -16.53 -13.81
N LEU A 177 28.15 -15.80 -13.83
CA LEU A 177 28.15 -14.34 -13.99
C LEU A 177 28.33 -13.63 -12.64
N VAL A 178 29.20 -12.63 -12.61
CA VAL A 178 29.41 -11.77 -11.43
C VAL A 178 28.20 -10.84 -11.25
N ALA A 179 27.87 -10.51 -10.00
CA ALA A 179 26.85 -9.49 -9.72
C ALA A 179 27.33 -8.14 -10.28
N PRO A 180 26.52 -7.47 -11.11
CA PRO A 180 26.95 -6.23 -11.73
C PRO A 180 27.13 -5.13 -10.68
N VAL A 181 28.25 -4.42 -10.76
CA VAL A 181 28.60 -3.32 -9.83
C VAL A 181 27.76 -2.07 -10.13
N THR A 182 27.24 -1.95 -11.35
CA THR A 182 26.43 -0.85 -11.82
C THR A 182 24.95 -1.22 -11.95
N GLU A 183 24.07 -0.40 -11.35
CA GLU A 183 22.61 -0.48 -11.48
C GLU A 183 22.11 -0.04 -12.89
N THR A 184 22.91 -0.24 -13.94
CA THR A 184 22.55 0.08 -15.34
C THR A 184 21.85 -1.10 -16.02
N ILE A 185 21.02 -0.84 -17.03
CA ILE A 185 20.28 -1.88 -17.78
C ILE A 185 21.15 -2.43 -18.91
N PHE A 186 21.89 -1.57 -19.60
CA PHE A 186 22.86 -1.94 -20.64
C PHE A 186 24.27 -1.62 -20.15
N GLU A 187 25.13 -2.64 -19.96
CA GLU A 187 26.52 -2.44 -19.52
C GLU A 187 27.42 -1.91 -20.64
N ASP A 188 27.10 -2.24 -21.89
CA ASP A 188 27.95 -1.95 -23.06
C ASP A 188 28.01 -0.46 -23.44
N ILE A 189 27.25 0.41 -22.77
CA ILE A 189 27.02 1.80 -23.20
C ILE A 189 27.56 2.77 -22.17
N SER A 190 28.72 3.32 -22.50
CA SER A 190 29.38 4.39 -21.76
C SER A 190 29.04 5.77 -22.32
N ARG A 191 29.46 6.84 -21.63
CA ARG A 191 29.31 8.23 -22.09
C ARG A 191 29.96 8.48 -23.46
N GLN A 192 30.99 7.72 -23.83
CA GLN A 192 31.67 7.81 -25.13
C GLN A 192 30.78 7.35 -26.29
N HIS A 193 29.77 6.51 -26.01
CA HIS A 193 28.85 5.98 -27.01
C HIS A 193 27.64 6.89 -27.27
N LEU A 194 27.58 8.05 -26.60
CA LEU A 194 26.47 9.00 -26.74
C LEU A 194 26.39 9.58 -28.16
N ASP A 195 27.55 9.90 -28.74
CA ASP A 195 27.64 10.64 -30.01
C ASP A 195 27.73 9.71 -31.24
N LEU A 196 27.79 8.40 -31.02
CA LEU A 196 27.91 7.38 -32.07
C LEU A 196 26.60 7.11 -32.82
N GLY A 197 25.44 7.53 -32.29
CA GLY A 197 24.17 7.43 -32.99
C GLY A 197 22.92 7.52 -32.10
N LEU A 198 21.75 7.72 -32.71
CA LEU A 198 20.47 7.92 -32.02
C LEU A 198 20.10 6.74 -31.11
N VAL A 199 20.37 5.51 -31.54
CA VAL A 199 20.06 4.28 -30.77
C VAL A 199 20.94 4.17 -29.53
N SER A 200 22.24 4.46 -29.65
CA SER A 200 23.17 4.46 -28.52
C SER A 200 22.87 5.60 -27.53
N CYS A 201 22.48 6.76 -28.06
CA CYS A 201 21.98 7.89 -27.29
C CYS A 201 20.72 7.55 -26.49
N ALA A 202 19.71 6.94 -27.12
CA ALA A 202 18.49 6.51 -26.44
C ALA A 202 18.77 5.49 -25.32
N LYS A 203 19.65 4.52 -25.56
CA LYS A 203 20.06 3.54 -24.54
C LYS A 203 20.85 4.19 -23.39
N TYR A 204 21.70 5.18 -23.68
CA TYR A 204 22.39 5.96 -22.65
C TYR A 204 21.40 6.73 -21.78
N PHE A 205 20.43 7.41 -22.39
CA PHE A 205 19.38 8.11 -21.65
C PHE A 205 18.57 7.12 -20.80
N ILE A 206 18.16 5.96 -21.32
CA ILE A 206 17.45 4.95 -20.52
C ILE A 206 18.24 4.52 -19.27
N ASN A 207 19.57 4.40 -19.35
CA ASN A 207 20.41 4.05 -18.20
C ASN A 207 20.60 5.21 -17.21
N TYR A 208 20.81 6.44 -17.71
CA TYR A 208 21.26 7.58 -16.90
C TYR A 208 20.26 8.73 -16.81
N PHE A 209 19.00 8.52 -17.22
CA PHE A 209 17.97 9.56 -17.23
C PHE A 209 17.83 10.22 -15.86
N TYR A 210 17.54 9.42 -14.82
CA TYR A 210 17.38 9.88 -13.44
C TYR A 210 18.68 10.34 -12.77
N TYR A 211 19.84 9.92 -13.30
CA TYR A 211 21.12 10.40 -12.78
C TYR A 211 21.44 11.82 -13.29
N LYS A 212 20.97 12.16 -14.50
CA LYS A 212 21.28 13.43 -15.16
C LYS A 212 20.20 14.50 -14.97
N PHE A 213 18.93 14.09 -14.94
CA PHE A 213 17.76 14.93 -14.71
C PHE A 213 17.13 14.59 -13.37
#